data_AF-A0A949YIH9-F1
#
_entry.id   AF-A0A949YIH9-F1
#
_cell.length_a   1.000
_cell.length_b   1.000
_cell.length_c   1.000
_cell.angle_alpha   90.00
_cell.angle_beta   90.00
_cell.angle_gamma   90.00
#
_symmetry.space_group_name_H-M   'P 1'
#
loop_
_entity.id
_entity.type
_entity.pdbx_description
1 polymer ?
#
loop_
_entity_poly.entity_id
_entity_poly.type
_entity_poly.pdbx_seq_one_letter_code
_entity_poly.pdbx_strand_id
1 'polypeptide(L)' 'MTTSKSPRRVLQVAYDDACEALPAYRHNFSPKKFTQHQLLACLVLKEFLRTDYRGLAAHLADHPDLCR' A
#
# COMPACT_ATOMS: atom_id res chain seq x y z
N MET A 1 -9.06 17.33 -1.64
CA MET A 1 -8.60 16.19 -0.81
C MET A 1 -9.78 15.25 -0.58
N THR A 2 -9.81 14.10 -1.26
CA THR A 2 -10.94 13.16 -1.19
C THR A 2 -10.68 12.16 -0.08
N THR A 3 -11.41 12.25 1.02
CA THR A 3 -11.28 11.32 2.16
C THR A 3 -12.23 10.14 2.00
N SER A 4 -11.77 8.93 2.34
CA SER A 4 -12.59 7.71 2.28
C SER A 4 -12.51 6.93 3.59
N LYS A 5 -13.59 6.23 3.94
CA LYS A 5 -13.61 5.22 5.02
C LYS A 5 -13.34 3.80 4.51
N SER A 6 -13.37 3.57 3.19
CA SER A 6 -13.10 2.28 2.58
C SER A 6 -11.58 2.01 2.55
N PRO A 7 -11.09 0.94 3.21
CA PRO A 7 -9.69 0.55 3.18
C PRO A 7 -9.17 0.32 1.75
N ARG A 8 -10.02 -0.27 0.89
CA ARG A 8 -9.70 -0.48 -0.53
C ARG A 8 -9.43 0.82 -1.26
N ARG A 9 -10.31 1.81 -1.08
CA ARG A 9 -10.15 3.11 -1.76
C ARG A 9 -8.93 3.85 -1.23
N VAL A 10 -8.66 3.77 0.07
CA VAL A 10 -7.45 4.35 0.68
C VAL A 10 -6.19 3.72 0.08
N LEU A 11 -6.13 2.40 0.00
CA LEU A 11 -5.00 1.68 -0.57
C LEU A 11 -4.79 2.03 -2.06
N GLN A 12 -5.86 2.09 -2.85
CA GLN A 12 -5.79 2.46 -4.28
C GLN A 12 -5.25 3.87 -4.47
N VAL A 13 -5.81 4.86 -3.76
CA VAL A 13 -5.35 6.25 -3.88
C VAL A 13 -3.89 6.38 -3.45
N ALA A 14 -3.50 5.71 -2.36
CA ALA A 14 -2.11 5.72 -1.91
C ALA A 14 -1.15 5.10 -2.93
N TYR A 15 -1.59 4.05 -3.64
CA TYR A 15 -0.80 3.45 -4.72
C TYR A 15 -0.67 4.39 -5.91
N ASP A 16 -1.78 4.97 -6.38
CA ASP A 16 -1.81 5.90 -7.51
C ASP A 16 -0.91 7.13 -7.22
N ASP A 17 -1.04 7.72 -6.04
CA ASP A 17 -0.20 8.84 -5.61
C ASP A 17 1.29 8.45 -5.53
N ALA A 18 1.59 7.21 -5.09
CA ALA A 18 2.95 6.71 -5.06
C ALA A 18 3.55 6.55 -6.46
N CYS A 19 2.75 6.09 -7.43
CA CYS A 19 3.18 5.93 -8.82
C CYS A 19 3.64 7.25 -9.45
N GLU A 20 2.98 8.35 -9.11
CA GLU A 20 3.36 9.68 -9.56
C GLU A 20 4.58 10.25 -8.80
N ALA A 21 4.72 9.91 -7.51
CA ALA A 21 5.73 10.51 -6.63
C ALA A 21 7.07 9.76 -6.58
N LEU A 22 7.07 8.44 -6.79
CA LEU A 22 8.23 7.58 -6.54
C LEU A 22 8.57 6.72 -7.76
N PRO A 23 9.86 6.42 -8.02
CA PRO A 23 10.21 5.40 -8.99
C PRO A 23 9.79 4.01 -8.47
N ALA A 24 9.43 3.08 -9.35
CA ALA A 24 9.02 1.72 -8.95
C ALA A 24 10.07 1.00 -8.09
N TYR A 25 11.36 1.23 -8.39
CA TYR A 25 12.48 0.71 -7.63
C TYR A 25 13.50 1.82 -7.38
N ARG A 26 14.12 1.82 -6.19
CA ARG A 26 15.11 2.85 -5.82
C ARG A 26 16.48 2.60 -6.48
N HIS A 27 16.76 1.36 -6.86
CA HIS A 27 18.04 0.96 -7.41
C HIS A 27 17.90 -0.14 -8.46
N ASN A 28 18.85 -0.22 -9.39
CA ASN A 28 18.87 -1.23 -10.46
C ASN A 28 18.95 -2.67 -9.91
N PHE A 29 19.60 -2.85 -8.76
CA PHE A 29 19.75 -4.13 -8.05
C PHE A 29 18.76 -4.34 -6.89
N SER A 30 17.66 -3.58 -6.82
CA SER A 30 16.61 -3.89 -5.85
C SER A 30 16.09 -5.32 -6.09
N PRO A 31 15.59 -6.04 -5.05
CA PRO A 31 15.10 -7.41 -5.20
C PRO A 31 13.91 -7.59 -6.16
N LYS A 32 13.27 -6.48 -6.59
CA LYS A 32 12.09 -6.43 -7.48
C LYS A 32 10.90 -7.30 -7.06
N LYS A 33 10.84 -7.72 -5.78
CA LYS A 33 9.69 -8.45 -5.20
C LYS A 33 8.46 -7.55 -5.03
N PHE A 34 8.70 -6.32 -4.57
CA PHE A 34 7.68 -5.30 -4.39
C PHE A 34 8.20 -3.98 -4.94
N THR A 35 7.30 -3.17 -5.50
CA THR A 35 7.62 -1.79 -5.86
C THR A 35 7.55 -0.88 -4.64
N GLN A 36 8.21 0.28 -4.71
CA GLN A 36 8.07 1.33 -3.69
C GLN A 36 6.60 1.77 -3.55
N HIS A 37 5.84 1.72 -4.65
CA HIS A 37 4.42 2.05 -4.66
C HIS A 37 3.60 1.11 -3.79
N GLN A 38 3.79 -0.20 -3.94
CA GLN A 38 3.14 -1.22 -3.13
C GLN A 38 3.50 -1.07 -1.66
N LEU A 39 4.78 -0.83 -1.36
CA LEU A 39 5.25 -0.65 0.00
C LEU A 39 4.66 0.60 0.66
N LEU A 40 4.59 1.72 -0.08
CA LEU A 40 3.99 2.96 0.42
C LEU A 40 2.49 2.79 0.67
N ALA A 41 1.77 2.18 -0.27
CA ALA A 41 0.34 1.92 -0.12
C ALA A 41 0.04 1.07 1.13
N CYS A 42 0.84 0.02 1.38
CA CYS A 42 0.76 -0.79 2.58
C CYS A 42 1.02 0.02 3.87
N LEU A 43 1.98 0.94 3.86
CA LEU A 43 2.25 1.81 5.01
C LEU A 43 1.07 2.75 5.28
N VAL A 44 0.50 3.37 4.25
CA VAL A 44 -0.68 4.24 4.39
C VAL A 44 -1.86 3.45 4.95
N LEU A 45 -2.11 2.24 4.44
CA LEU A 45 -3.17 1.38 4.94
C LEU A 45 -2.95 0.99 6.41
N LYS A 46 -1.70 0.71 6.81
CA LYS A 46 -1.34 0.41 8.21
C LYS A 46 -1.71 1.57 9.14
N GLU A 47 -1.32 2.80 8.77
CA GLU A 47 -1.64 4.00 9.55
C GLU A 47 -3.16 4.27 9.59
N PHE A 48 -3.84 4.10 8.45
CA PHE A 48 -5.29 4.27 8.35
C PHE A 48 -6.05 3.30 9.26
N LEU A 49 -5.66 2.03 9.29
CA LEU A 49 -6.24 1.00 10.16
C LEU A 49 -5.74 1.08 11.61
N ARG A 50 -4.74 1.94 11.89
CA ARG A 50 -4.09 2.08 13.20
C ARG A 50 -3.58 0.73 13.75
N THR A 51 -2.97 -0.06 12.87
CA THR A 51 -2.51 -1.41 13.18
C THR A 51 -0.97 -1.50 13.09
N ASP A 52 -0.41 -2.66 13.45
CA ASP A 52 1.00 -2.96 13.27
C ASP A 52 1.23 -3.81 12.00
N TYR A 53 2.46 -4.22 11.74
CA TYR A 53 2.78 -5.02 10.56
C TYR A 53 2.14 -6.41 10.56
N ARG A 54 1.92 -7.01 11.74
CA ARG A 54 1.30 -8.33 11.85
C ARG A 54 -0.19 -8.22 11.58
N GLY A 55 -0.84 -7.21 12.16
CA GLY A 55 -2.24 -6.90 11.90
C GLY A 55 -2.49 -6.52 10.44
N LEU A 56 -1.60 -5.72 9.83
CA LEU A 56 -1.67 -5.42 8.40
C LEU A 56 -1.60 -6.69 7.55
N ALA A 57 -0.65 -7.59 7.85
CA ALA A 57 -0.50 -8.84 7.10
C ALA A 57 -1.75 -9.72 7.21
N ALA A 58 -2.37 -9.81 8.39
CA ALA A 58 -3.64 -10.50 8.58
C ALA A 58 -4.77 -9.87 7.74
N HIS A 59 -4.93 -8.54 7.80
CA HIS A 59 -5.93 -7.84 7.00
C HIS A 59 -5.77 -8.06 5.49
N LEU A 60 -4.54 -8.06 4.98
CA LEU A 60 -4.26 -8.30 3.56
C LEU A 60 -4.52 -9.75 3.16
N ALA A 61 -4.26 -10.71 4.06
CA ALA A 61 -4.54 -12.12 3.83
C ALA A 61 -6.05 -12.40 3.80
N ASP A 62 -6.81 -11.79 4.71
CA ASP A 62 -8.26 -11.97 4.83
C ASP A 62 -9.05 -11.29 3.69
N HIS A 63 -8.44 -10.28 3.05
CA HIS A 63 -9.10 -9.46 2.02
C HIS A 63 -8.25 -9.39 0.74
N PRO A 64 -8.17 -10.47 -0.05
CA PRO A 64 -7.39 -10.49 -1.30
C PRO A 64 -7.89 -9.47 -2.33
N ASP A 65 -9.15 -9.02 -2.23
CA ASP A 65 -9.73 -7.98 -3.08
C ASP A 65 -9.12 -6.59 -2.85
N LEU A 66 -8.37 -6.39 -1.75
CA LEU A 66 -7.56 -5.19 -1.55
C LEU A 66 -6.32 -5.20 -2.44
N CYS A 67 -5.84 -6.38 -2.83
CA CYS A 67 -4.60 -6.58 -3.60
C CYS A 67 -4.84 -6.71 -5.12
N ARG A 68 -6.06 -6.44 -5.59
CA ARG A 68 -6.50 -6.57 -6.99
C ARG A 68 -6.64 -5.23 -7.69
#